data_AF-A0A1V3WQ68-F1
#
_entry.id   AF-A0A1V3WQ68-F1
#
_cell.length_a   1.000
_cell.length_b   1.000
_cell.length_c   1.000
_cell.angle_alpha   90.00
_cell.angle_beta   90.00
_cell.angle_gamma   90.00
#
_symmetry.space_group_name_H-M   'P 1'
#
loop_
_entity.id
_entity.type
_entity.pdbx_description
1 polymer ?
#
loop_
_entity_poly.entity_id
_entity_poly.type
_entity_poly.pdbx_seq_one_letter_code
_entity_poly.pdbx_strand_id
1 'polypeptide(L)' 'MNRWCAALTRAFVADGFDEPEAAALAVTAVAAQDGAILLCRSTGNAEPLRQASDQMCVPQRSGRQFATLLAQAHGPAR' A
#
# COMPACT_ATOMS: atom_id res chain seq x y z
N MET A 1 3.36 9.03 -11.33
CA MET A 1 2.78 7.95 -10.52
C MET A 1 2.89 6.58 -11.16
N ASN A 2 2.37 6.37 -12.38
CA ASN A 2 1.98 5.04 -12.85
C ASN A 2 3.11 3.98 -12.94
N ARG A 3 4.38 4.37 -13.19
CA ARG A 3 5.49 3.42 -13.28
C ARG A 3 5.78 2.70 -11.96
N TRP A 4 5.67 3.42 -10.83
CA TRP A 4 5.97 2.88 -9.51
C TRP A 4 4.80 2.06 -8.99
N CYS A 5 3.56 2.53 -9.21
CA CYS A 5 2.38 1.71 -8.97
C CYS A 5 2.46 0.39 -9.76
N ALA A 6 2.76 0.43 -11.06
CA ALA A 6 2.85 -0.78 -11.87
C ALA A 6 3.97 -1.73 -11.40
N ALA A 7 5.11 -1.20 -10.96
CA ALA A 7 6.19 -2.01 -10.39
C ALA A 7 5.77 -2.67 -9.06
N LEU A 8 5.11 -1.92 -8.17
CA LEU A 8 4.61 -2.42 -6.90
C LEU A 8 3.46 -3.42 -7.09
N THR A 9 2.56 -3.19 -8.04
CA THR A 9 1.50 -4.14 -8.39
C THR A 9 2.10 -5.47 -8.82
N ARG A 10 3.14 -5.47 -9.68
CA ARG A 10 3.83 -6.70 -10.08
C ARG A 10 4.51 -7.39 -8.91
N ALA A 11 5.09 -6.63 -7.98
CA ALA A 11 5.69 -7.19 -6.77
C ALA A 11 4.63 -7.85 -5.88
N PHE A 12 3.50 -7.19 -5.64
CA PHE A 12 2.40 -7.76 -4.86
C PHE A 12 1.75 -8.96 -5.55
N VAL A 13 1.60 -8.96 -6.88
CA VAL A 13 1.16 -10.15 -7.63
C VAL A 13 2.15 -11.30 -7.45
N ALA A 14 3.46 -11.03 -7.50
CA ALA A 14 4.48 -12.03 -7.24
C ALA A 14 4.45 -12.57 -5.80
N ASP A 15 4.01 -11.75 -4.85
CA ASP A 15 3.78 -12.13 -3.45
C ASP A 15 2.46 -12.90 -3.23
N GLY A 16 1.66 -13.09 -4.29
CA GLY A 16 0.45 -13.92 -4.28
C GLY A 16 -0.86 -13.18 -4.07
N PHE A 17 -0.85 -11.85 -4.15
CA PHE A 17 -2.08 -11.03 -4.17
C PHE A 17 -2.74 -11.10 -5.56
N ASP A 18 -4.06 -11.00 -5.61
CA ASP A 18 -4.75 -10.89 -6.91
C ASP A 18 -4.52 -9.49 -7.51
N GLU A 19 -4.61 -9.40 -8.83
CA GLU A 19 -4.27 -8.17 -9.55
C GLU A 19 -5.04 -6.90 -9.10
N PRO A 20 -6.35 -6.94 -8.80
CA PRO A 20 -7.05 -5.76 -8.30
C PRO A 20 -6.61 -5.36 -6.88
N GLU A 21 -6.36 -6.32 -5.96
CA GLU A 21 -5.84 -6.01 -4.62
C GLU A 21 -4.42 -5.46 -4.70
N ALA A 22 -3.56 -6.09 -5.49
CA ALA A 22 -2.18 -5.66 -5.73
C ALA A 22 -2.12 -4.23 -6.32
N ALA A 23 -3.04 -3.89 -7.22
CA ALA A 23 -3.15 -2.54 -7.78
C ALA A 23 -3.58 -1.51 -6.72
N ALA A 24 -4.56 -1.85 -5.88
CA ALA A 24 -5.00 -0.99 -4.79
C ALA A 24 -3.89 -0.75 -3.76
N LEU A 25 -3.21 -1.82 -3.32
CA LEU A 25 -2.08 -1.75 -2.38
C LEU A 25 -0.93 -0.89 -2.93
N ALA A 26 -0.62 -1.03 -4.22
CA ALA A 26 0.41 -0.23 -4.88
C ALA A 26 0.11 1.27 -4.86
N VAL A 27 -1.14 1.66 -5.12
CA VAL A 27 -1.57 3.06 -5.04
C VAL A 27 -1.49 3.58 -3.61
N THR A 28 -1.96 2.80 -2.63
CA THR A 28 -1.90 3.17 -1.21
C THR A 28 -0.47 3.37 -0.72
N ALA A 29 0.46 2.47 -1.10
CA ALA A 29 1.87 2.57 -0.72
C ALA A 29 2.53 3.85 -1.27
N VAL A 30 2.28 4.16 -2.54
CA VAL A 30 2.81 5.40 -3.16
C VAL A 30 2.21 6.65 -2.50
N ALA A 31 0.90 6.66 -2.23
CA ALA A 31 0.24 7.79 -1.56
C ALA A 31 0.77 8.02 -0.13
N ALA A 32 1.01 6.94 0.62
CA ALA A 32 1.60 7.03 1.96
C ALA A 32 3.02 7.62 1.91
N GLN A 33 3.83 7.19 0.94
CA GLN A 33 5.18 7.70 0.76
C GLN A 33 5.20 9.19 0.34
N ASP A 34 4.31 9.60 -0.56
CA ASP A 34 4.16 11.01 -0.93
C ASP A 34 3.70 11.89 0.25
N GLY A 35 2.80 11.38 1.09
CA GLY A 35 2.39 12.03 2.34
C GLY A 35 3.56 12.19 3.32
N ALA A 36 4.40 11.18 3.45
CA ALA A 36 5.58 11.23 4.30
C ALA A 36 6.62 12.24 3.79
N ILE A 37 6.86 12.30 2.48
CA ILE A 37 7.76 13.28 1.85
C ILE A 37 7.23 14.71 2.08
N LEU A 38 5.93 14.92 1.93
CA LEU A 38 5.31 16.21 2.18
C LEU A 38 5.49 16.66 3.64
N LEU A 39 5.26 15.76 4.59
CA LEU A 39 5.48 16.02 6.02
C LEU A 39 6.95 16.30 6.35
N CYS A 40 7.89 15.61 5.70
CA CYS A 40 9.31 15.89 5.88
C CYS A 40 9.67 17.29 5.39
N ARG A 41 9.13 17.72 4.26
CA ARG A 41 9.35 19.06 3.71
C ARG A 41 8.71 20.15 4.55
N SER A 42 7.53 19.90 5.12
CA SER A 42 6.84 20.89 5.96
C SER A 42 7.49 21.06 7.33
N THR A 43 8.06 20.00 7.88
CA THR A 43 8.70 20.01 9.21
C THR A 43 10.22 20.21 9.17
N GLY A 44 10.85 20.08 8.01
CA GLY A 44 12.31 20.08 7.86
C GLY A 44 12.98 18.87 8.52
N ASN A 45 12.22 17.81 8.81
CA ASN A 45 12.68 16.64 9.56
C ASN A 45 12.44 15.36 8.75
N ALA A 46 13.41 14.44 8.74
CA ALA A 46 13.33 13.16 8.01
C ALA A 46 12.59 12.05 8.79
N GLU A 47 12.26 12.26 10.06
CA GLU A 47 11.57 11.27 10.91
C GLU A 47 10.24 10.73 10.32
N PRO A 48 9.38 11.54 9.67
CA PRO A 48 8.16 11.03 9.04
C PRO A 48 8.41 10.00 7.94
N LEU A 49 9.54 10.10 7.22
CA LEU A 49 9.91 9.12 6.19
C LEU A 49 10.29 7.77 6.82
N ARG A 50 10.96 7.80 7.99
CA ARG A 50 11.34 6.61 8.74
C ARG A 50 10.11 5.89 9.30
N GLN A 51 9.18 6.63 9.91
CA GLN A 51 7.91 6.07 10.38
C GLN A 51 7.06 5.49 9.24
N ALA A 52 7.00 6.15 8.09
CA ALA A 52 6.30 5.62 6.92
C ALA A 52 6.94 4.33 6.40
N SER A 53 8.27 4.23 6.43
CA SER A 53 9.00 3.03 6.05
C SER A 53 8.76 1.86 7.00
N ASP A 54 8.74 2.11 8.32
CA ASP A 54 8.41 1.09 9.33
C ASP A 54 6.96 0.63 9.21
N GLN A 55 6.04 1.58 8.98
CA GLN A 55 4.63 1.26 8.70
C GLN A 55 4.42 0.59 7.34
N MET A 56 5.40 0.64 6.43
CA MET A 56 5.45 -0.12 5.18
C MET A 56 6.13 -1.49 5.35
N CYS A 57 6.85 -1.76 6.45
CA CYS A 57 7.39 -3.08 6.79
C CYS A 57 6.39 -3.94 7.59
N VAL A 58 5.45 -3.32 8.30
CA VAL A 58 4.38 -3.98 9.06
C VAL A 58 3.10 -4.33 8.26
N PRO A 59 2.72 -3.71 7.11
CA PRO A 59 1.36 -3.81 6.59
C PRO A 59 1.19 -4.95 5.56
N GLN A 60 2.24 -5.65 5.12
CA GLN A 60 2.05 -6.82 4.23
C GLN A 60 1.19 -7.91 4.88
N ARG A 61 1.20 -8.03 6.21
CA ARG A 61 0.31 -8.93 6.98
C ARG A 61 -1.13 -8.40 7.08
N SER A 62 -1.31 -7.08 7.04
CA SER A 62 -2.62 -6.41 7.16
C SER A 62 -3.35 -6.31 5.81
N GLY A 63 -2.61 -6.26 4.68
CA GLY A 63 -3.18 -6.30 3.33
C GLY A 63 -4.11 -7.50 3.13
N ARG A 64 -3.66 -8.70 3.52
CA ARG A 64 -4.49 -9.92 3.57
C ARG A 64 -5.75 -9.75 4.42
N GLN A 65 -5.69 -9.05 5.56
CA GLN A 65 -6.86 -8.79 6.41
C GLN A 65 -7.83 -7.79 5.75
N PHE A 66 -7.32 -6.76 5.08
CA PHE A 66 -8.15 -5.78 4.39
C PHE A 66 -8.84 -6.38 3.16
N ALA A 67 -8.16 -7.21 2.38
CA ALA A 67 -8.79 -7.94 1.28
C ALA A 67 -9.75 -9.02 1.75
N THR A 68 -9.47 -9.67 2.89
CA THR A 68 -10.45 -10.56 3.52
C THR A 68 -11.72 -9.77 3.93
N LEU A 69 -11.58 -8.56 4.47
CA LEU A 69 -12.70 -7.70 4.82
C LEU A 69 -13.48 -7.21 3.58
N LEU A 70 -12.78 -6.86 2.50
CA LEU A 70 -13.40 -6.52 1.21
C LEU A 70 -14.14 -7.70 0.58
N ALA A 71 -13.54 -8.90 0.61
CA ALA A 71 -14.17 -10.13 0.12
C ALA A 71 -15.41 -10.53 0.95
N GLN A 72 -15.40 -10.29 2.27
CA GLN A 72 -16.59 -10.50 3.11
C GLN A 72 -17.66 -9.42 2.92
N ALA A 73 -17.26 -8.18 2.61
CA ALA A 73 -18.19 -7.09 2.32
C ALA A 73 -18.87 -7.25 0.94
N HIS A 74 -18.21 -7.89 -0.03
CA HIS A 74 -18.78 -8.25 -1.34
C HIS A 74 -19.26 -9.70 -1.36
N GLY A 75 -20.18 -10.05 -0.45
CA GLY A 75 -20.79 -11.37 -0.34
C GLY A 75 -21.17 -12.01 -1.69
N PRO A 76 -21.20 -13.35 -1.77
CA PRO A 76 -21.17 -14.09 -3.03
C PRO A 76 -22.30 -13.63 -3.94
N ALA A 77 -21.92 -13.18 -5.14
CA ALA A 77 -22.84 -12.90 -6.22
C ALA A 77 -23.68 -14.17 -6.45
N ARG A 78 -24.98 -14.02 -6.16
CA ARG A 78 -25.99 -15.07 -6.30
C ARG A 78 -26.42 -15.22 -7.74
#